data_AF-A0A0E9N5B8-F1
#
_entry.id   AF-A0A0E9N5B8-F1
#
_cell.length_a   1.000
_cell.length_b   1.000
_cell.length_c   1.000
_cell.angle_alpha   90.00
_cell.angle_beta   90.00
_cell.angle_gamma   90.00
#
_symmetry.space_group_name_H-M   'P 1'
#
loop_
_entity.id
_entity.type
_entity.pdbx_description
1 polymer ?
#
loop_
_entity_poly.entity_id
_entity_poly.type
_entity_poly.pdbx_seq_one_letter_code
_entity_poly.pdbx_strand_id
1 'polypeptide(L)'
;MGHFIIDLPGNMYGDVRFGTIRRKSFSLAFWKKKPAFNEKRIGYIVNVSGAAEGIKRYQFLKTTDGHWTTQDLENFHVAPDDVMTMAIKAAIDQEELNQ
;
A
#
# COMPACT_ATOMS: atom_id res chain seq x y z
N MET A 1 1.91 -1.19 -13.58
CA MET A 1 1.41 -1.72 -12.29
C MET A 1 2.00 -3.11 -12.16
N GLY A 2 2.63 -3.42 -11.02
CA GLY A 2 3.21 -4.73 -10.78
C GLY A 2 2.28 -5.59 -9.94
N HIS A 3 2.55 -6.90 -9.93
CA HIS A 3 1.85 -7.85 -9.07
C HIS A 3 2.80 -8.98 -8.66
N PHE A 4 2.59 -9.52 -7.46
CA PHE A 4 3.27 -10.72 -6.97
C PHE A 4 2.41 -11.38 -5.89
N ILE A 5 2.77 -12.60 -5.53
CA ILE A 5 2.07 -13.39 -4.49
C ILE A 5 3.00 -13.48 -3.29
N ILE A 6 2.45 -13.23 -2.10
CA ILE A 6 3.14 -13.44 -0.83
C ILE A 6 2.54 -14.61 -0.07
N ASP A 7 3.40 -15.39 0.56
CA ASP A 7 3.00 -16.40 1.53
C ASP A 7 2.73 -15.73 2.88
N LEU A 8 1.59 -16.03 3.47
CA LEU A 8 1.16 -15.49 4.76
C LEU A 8 0.97 -16.61 5.78
N PRO A 9 1.15 -16.31 7.08
CA PRO A 9 0.96 -17.31 8.13
C PRO A 9 -0.44 -17.94 8.07
N GLY A 10 -0.56 -19.22 8.43
CA GLY A 10 -1.85 -19.91 8.46
C GLY A 10 -2.34 -20.42 7.10
N ASN A 11 -1.42 -20.83 6.21
CA ASN A 11 -1.73 -21.32 4.84
C ASN A 11 -2.56 -20.32 4.03
N MET A 12 -2.29 -19.03 4.22
CA MET A 12 -2.93 -17.94 3.51
C MET A 12 -1.99 -17.42 2.43
N TYR A 13 -2.56 -16.90 1.35
CA TYR A 13 -1.81 -16.26 0.28
C TYR A 13 -2.36 -14.87 0.02
N GLY A 14 -1.46 -13.91 -0.24
CA GLY A 14 -1.81 -12.55 -0.61
C GLY A 14 -1.49 -12.27 -2.08
N ASP A 15 -2.51 -11.95 -2.90
CA ASP A 15 -2.30 -11.32 -4.22
C ASP A 15 -2.00 -9.83 -3.96
N VAL A 16 -0.73 -9.45 -4.12
CA VAL A 16 -0.26 -8.08 -3.97
C VAL A 16 -0.24 -7.40 -5.34
N ARG A 17 -0.96 -6.29 -5.45
CA ARG A 17 -0.92 -5.39 -6.62
C ARG A 17 -0.43 -4.04 -6.21
N PHE A 18 0.54 -3.50 -6.93
CA PHE A 18 1.12 -2.21 -6.59
C PHE A 18 1.21 -1.25 -7.78
N GLY A 19 1.14 0.03 -7.45
CA GLY A 19 1.21 1.11 -8.43
C GLY A 19 1.53 2.45 -7.81
N THR A 20 2.10 3.35 -8.61
CA THR A 20 2.37 4.72 -8.18
C THR A 20 1.07 5.51 -8.08
N ILE A 21 0.77 6.02 -6.90
CA ILE A 21 -0.32 6.96 -6.66
C ILE A 21 0.28 8.37 -6.67
N ARG A 22 -0.23 9.21 -7.57
CA ARG A 22 0.11 10.64 -7.63
C ARG A 22 -1.09 11.43 -7.18
N ARG A 23 -0.94 12.26 -6.15
CA ARG A 23 -1.97 13.23 -5.80
C ARG A 23 -2.05 14.27 -6.92
N LYS A 24 -3.15 14.29 -7.67
CA LYS A 24 -3.43 15.43 -8.57
C LYS A 24 -3.77 16.62 -7.69
N SER A 25 -2.86 17.56 -7.57
CA SER A 25 -3.15 18.87 -6.97
C SER A 25 -4.21 19.56 -7.84
N PHE A 26 -5.47 19.59 -7.41
CA PHE A 26 -6.50 20.46 -7.98
C PHE A 26 -6.18 21.90 -7.58
N SER A 27 -5.23 22.53 -8.28
CA SER A 27 -4.86 23.93 -8.05
C SER A 27 -5.92 24.85 -8.65
N LEU A 28 -6.99 25.11 -7.87
CA LEU A 28 -7.93 26.20 -8.15
C LEU A 28 -7.60 27.46 -7.33
N ALA A 29 -6.34 27.63 -6.93
CA ALA A 29 -5.89 28.79 -6.16
C ALA A 29 -4.83 29.60 -6.92
N PHE A 30 -5.31 30.67 -7.56
CA PHE A 30 -4.55 31.91 -7.70
C PHE A 30 -3.98 32.29 -6.33
N TRP A 31 -2.68 32.61 -6.26
CA TRP A 31 -1.96 33.02 -5.05
C TRP A 31 -1.85 32.01 -3.90
N LYS A 32 -0.80 31.19 -3.93
CA LYS A 32 0.32 31.28 -2.96
C LYS A 32 1.36 30.23 -3.31
N LYS A 33 2.60 30.68 -3.50
CA LYS A 33 3.80 29.85 -3.67
C LYS A 33 4.01 29.01 -2.40
N LYS A 34 3.48 27.80 -2.38
CA LYS A 34 4.08 26.69 -1.64
C LYS A 34 4.39 25.63 -2.69
N PRO A 35 5.61 25.05 -2.71
CA PRO A 35 5.89 23.99 -3.66
C PRO A 35 4.86 22.89 -3.41
N ALA A 36 4.06 22.61 -4.42
CA ALA A 36 3.17 21.46 -4.44
C ALA A 36 4.08 20.25 -4.22
N PHE A 37 4.11 19.74 -2.99
CA PHE A 37 4.93 18.62 -2.60
C PHE A 37 4.30 17.42 -3.31
N ASN A 38 4.88 17.13 -4.48
CA ASN A 38 4.43 16.13 -5.43
C ASN A 38 4.85 14.76 -4.88
N GLU A 39 4.35 14.42 -3.70
CA GLU A 39 4.61 13.17 -3.00
C GLU A 39 4.11 12.04 -3.89
N LYS A 40 5.05 11.42 -4.61
CA LYS A 40 4.83 10.13 -5.24
C LYS A 40 4.80 9.12 -4.11
N ARG A 41 3.69 8.39 -3.99
CA ARG A 41 3.58 7.25 -3.07
C ARG A 41 3.32 5.99 -3.89
N ILE A 42 3.70 4.85 -3.36
CA ILE A 42 3.38 3.55 -3.93
C ILE A 42 2.22 2.98 -3.11
N GLY A 43 1.10 2.71 -3.78
CA GLY A 43 -0.03 2.04 -3.17
C GLY A 43 0.05 0.55 -3.43
N TYR A 44 -0.17 -0.25 -2.40
CA TYR A 44 -0.24 -1.71 -2.43
C TYR A 44 -1.65 -2.13 -2.04
N ILE A 45 -2.27 -2.97 -2.85
CA ILE A 45 -3.54 -3.60 -2.56
C ILE A 45 -3.25 -5.09 -2.41
N VAL A 46 -3.58 -5.65 -1.26
CA VAL A 46 -3.33 -7.06 -0.96
C VAL A 46 -4.65 -7.76 -0.75
N ASN A 47 -4.96 -8.73 -1.60
CA ASN A 47 -6.13 -9.60 -1.41
C ASN A 47 -5.66 -10.90 -0.76
N VAL A 48 -5.92 -11.03 0.53
CA VAL A 48 -5.60 -12.23 1.31
C VAL A 48 -6.73 -13.22 1.17
N SER A 49 -6.42 -14.40 0.65
CA SER A 49 -7.35 -15.51 0.55
C SER A 49 -6.93 -16.60 1.53
N GLY A 50 -7.82 -16.94 2.47
CA GLY A 50 -7.62 -18.01 3.44
C GLY A 50 -8.69 -19.09 3.30
N ALA A 51 -8.38 -20.31 3.74
CA ALA A 51 -9.25 -21.48 3.60
C ALA A 51 -10.61 -21.36 4.34
N ALA A 52 -10.75 -20.42 5.29
CA ALA A 52 -11.91 -20.34 6.18
C ALA A 52 -12.71 -19.03 6.14
N GLU A 53 -12.14 -17.90 5.69
CA GLU A 53 -12.75 -16.56 5.92
C GLU A 53 -12.98 -15.71 4.66
N GLY A 54 -12.91 -16.29 3.46
CA GLY A 54 -13.08 -15.54 2.22
C GLY A 54 -11.91 -14.59 1.92
N ILE A 55 -12.12 -13.67 0.98
CA ILE A 55 -11.06 -12.77 0.51
C ILE A 55 -11.11 -11.47 1.32
N LYS A 56 -10.07 -11.21 2.11
CA LYS A 56 -9.89 -9.95 2.84
C LYS A 56 -8.97 -9.03 2.04
N ARG A 57 -9.42 -7.79 1.80
CA ARG A 57 -8.64 -6.80 1.07
C ARG A 57 -7.98 -5.82 2.04
N TYR A 58 -6.66 -5.71 1.94
CA TYR A 58 -5.83 -4.75 2.66
C TYR A 58 -5.26 -3.74 1.68
N GLN A 59 -5.05 -2.53 2.18
CA GLN A 59 -4.53 -1.41 1.41
C GLN A 59 -3.40 -0.76 2.21
N PHE A 60 -2.25 -0.59 1.58
CA PHE A 60 -1.06 0.00 2.18
C PHE A 60 -0.46 1.09 1.28
N LEU A 61 0.14 2.08 1.91
CA LEU A 61 0.86 3.15 1.24
C LEU A 61 2.30 3.16 1.73
N LYS A 62 3.23 3.23 0.78
CA LYS A 62 4.66 3.37 1.02
C LYS A 62 5.16 4.63 0.34
N THR A 63 6.02 5.39 1.00
CA THR A 63 6.72 6.51 0.36
C THR A 63 7.79 5.98 -0.59
N THR A 64 8.27 6.82 -1.51
CA THR A 64 9.42 6.49 -2.36
C THR A 64 10.69 6.22 -1.55
N ASP A 65 10.75 6.71 -0.31
CA ASP A 65 11.88 6.51 0.61
C ASP A 65 11.78 5.18 1.36
N GLY A 66 10.75 4.36 1.06
CA GLY A 66 10.57 3.03 1.62
C GLY A 66 9.80 2.99 2.95
N HIS A 67 9.25 4.11 3.41
CA HIS A 67 8.52 4.15 4.68
C HIS A 67 7.03 3.86 4.49
N TRP A 68 6.49 2.93 5.28
CA TRP A 68 5.06 2.66 5.37
C TRP A 68 4.34 3.84 6.03
N THR A 69 3.29 4.35 5.40
CA THR A 69 2.47 5.42 5.95
C THR A 69 1.19 4.86 6.56
N THR A 70 0.81 5.37 7.72
CA THR A 70 -0.49 5.12 8.36
C THR A 70 -1.55 6.16 7.98
N GLN A 71 -1.18 7.14 7.16
CA GLN A 71 -2.09 8.18 6.70
C GLN A 71 -2.91 7.68 5.53
N ASP A 72 -4.22 7.76 5.68
CA ASP A 72 -5.14 7.63 4.57
C ASP A 72 -4.85 8.68 3.50
N LEU A 73 -4.98 8.28 2.25
CA LEU A 73 -4.95 9.17 1.10
C LEU A 73 -6.35 9.15 0.48
N GLU A 74 -6.78 10.21 -0.21
CA GLU A 74 -8.10 10.31 -0.85
C GLU A 74 -8.52 8.97 -1.51
N ASN A 75 -9.58 8.33 -0.99
CA ASN A 75 -10.13 7.02 -1.38
C ASN A 75 -9.23 5.78 -1.18
N PHE A 76 -8.19 5.90 -0.36
CA PHE A 76 -7.26 4.83 0.00
C PHE A 76 -7.16 4.74 1.53
N HIS A 77 -7.86 3.77 2.12
CA HIS A 77 -7.92 3.58 3.57
C HIS A 77 -6.84 2.59 3.97
N VAL A 78 -5.82 3.06 4.66
CA VAL A 78 -4.72 2.23 5.12
C VAL A 78 -5.24 1.30 6.20
N ALA A 79 -4.95 0.00 6.06
CA ALA A 79 -5.35 -0.97 7.07
C ALA A 79 -4.68 -0.67 8.42
N PRO A 80 -5.38 -0.89 9.55
CA PRO A 80 -4.82 -0.70 10.89
C PRO A 80 -3.62 -1.63 11.12
N ASP A 81 -2.74 -1.23 12.04
CA ASP A 81 -1.55 -1.99 12.42
C ASP A 81 -1.90 -3.21 13.28
N ASP A 82 -2.51 -4.21 12.65
CA ASP A 82 -2.75 -5.53 13.22
C ASP A 82 -1.59 -6.49 12.91
N VAL A 83 -1.54 -7.62 13.61
CA VAL A 83 -0.52 -8.67 13.39
C VAL A 83 -0.47 -9.13 11.93
N MET A 84 -1.64 -9.27 11.28
CA MET A 84 -1.73 -9.61 9.85
C MET A 84 -1.19 -8.50 8.95
N THR A 85 -1.48 -7.24 9.25
CA THR A 85 -0.93 -6.09 8.52
C THR A 85 0.60 -6.06 8.61
N MET A 86 1.16 -6.32 9.79
CA MET A 86 2.62 -6.38 9.97
C MET A 86 3.24 -7.54 9.18
N ALA A 87 2.61 -8.72 9.19
CA ALA A 87 3.07 -9.87 8.40
C ALA A 87 3.05 -9.57 6.89
N ILE A 88 2.00 -8.93 6.39
CA ILE A 88 1.89 -8.53 4.98
C ILE A 88 2.97 -7.51 4.60
N LYS A 89 3.17 -6.47 5.42
CA LYS A 89 4.22 -5.46 5.19
C LYS A 89 5.61 -6.11 5.12
N ALA A 90 5.92 -6.98 6.07
CA ALA A 90 7.20 -7.70 6.12
C ALA A 90 7.41 -8.60 4.90
N ALA A 91 6.38 -9.33 4.47
CA ALA A 91 6.46 -10.18 3.28
C ALA A 91 6.65 -9.36 1.99
N ILE A 92 5.98 -8.20 1.88
CA ILE A 92 6.21 -7.27 0.76
C ILE A 92 7.64 -6.74 0.78
N ASP A 93 8.14 -6.30 1.94
CA ASP A 93 9.50 -5.79 2.07
C ASP A 93 10.56 -6.84 1.69
N GLN A 94 10.32 -8.11 2.05
CA GLN A 94 11.19 -9.22 1.69
C GLN A 94 11.17 -9.53 0.18
N GLU A 95 9.99 -9.52 -0.44
CA GLU A 95 9.86 -9.71 -1.90
C GLU A 95 10.52 -8.57 -2.69
N GLU A 96 10.39 -7.32 -2.22
CA GLU A 96 11.06 -6.18 -2.86
C GLU A 96 12.59 -6.23 -2.76
N LEU A 97 13.13 -6.83 -1.69
CA LEU A 97 14.58 -7.04 -1.55
C LEU A 97 15.13 -8.15 -2.46
N ASN A 98 14.28 -9.10 -2.86
CA ASN A 98 14.65 -10.23 -3.69
C ASN A 98 14.55 -9.94 -5.21
N GLN A 99 14.00 -8.78 -5.61
CA GLN A 99 13.89 -8.33 -6.99
C GLN A 99 15.05 -7.41 -7.39
#